data_AF-A0A9C9F7H6-F1
#
_entry.id   AF-A0A9C9F7H6-F1
#
_cell.length_a   1.000
_cell.length_b   1.000
_cell.length_c   1.000
_cell.angle_alpha   90.00
_cell.angle_beta   90.00
_cell.angle_gamma   90.00
#
_symmetry.space_group_name_H-M   'P 1'
#
loop_
_entity.id
_entity.type
_entity.pdbx_description
1 polymer ?
#
loop_
_entity_poly.entity_id
_entity_poly.type
_entity_poly.pdbx_seq_one_letter_code
_entity_poly.pdbx_strand_id
1 'polypeptide(L)'
;MSILYVAKNVEIKCPSCDSDALYRYGKAWTGKQRYLCLICGRQFTTGNGRKEGMNNPRCPACGKLMHIYRRENKTIRFRCSGYPSCKTFKKIRTKEEGI
;
A
#
# COMPACT_ATOMS: atom_id res chain seq x y z
N MET A 1 -32.36 -24.59 9.33
CA MET A 1 -32.04 -23.18 9.61
C MET A 1 -30.93 -22.73 8.67
N SER A 2 -31.29 -22.38 7.44
CA SER A 2 -30.33 -22.00 6.41
C SER A 2 -29.90 -20.55 6.64
N ILE A 3 -28.67 -20.36 7.11
CA ILE A 3 -28.05 -19.04 7.24
C ILE A 3 -27.79 -18.56 5.80
N LEU A 4 -28.70 -17.74 5.27
CA LEU A 4 -28.48 -17.01 4.02
C LEU A 4 -27.34 -16.02 4.27
N TYR A 5 -26.14 -16.38 3.83
CA TYR A 5 -24.98 -15.50 3.82
C TYR A 5 -25.28 -14.30 2.91
N VAL A 6 -25.56 -13.14 3.49
CA VAL A 6 -25.69 -11.89 2.74
C VAL A 6 -24.28 -11.47 2.31
N ALA A 7 -23.90 -11.82 1.09
CA ALA A 7 -22.67 -11.32 0.48
C ALA A 7 -22.77 -9.79 0.40
N LYS A 8 -21.97 -9.07 1.19
CA LYS A 8 -21.81 -7.62 1.07
C LYS A 8 -21.43 -7.29 -0.39
N ASN A 9 -22.34 -6.69 -1.13
CA ASN A 9 -22.03 -6.06 -2.41
C ASN A 9 -21.20 -4.82 -2.13
N VAL A 10 -19.87 -4.96 -2.22
CA VAL A 10 -18.95 -3.83 -2.21
C VAL A 10 -18.89 -3.32 -3.64
N GLU A 11 -19.24 -2.06 -3.86
CA GLU A 11 -19.07 -1.40 -5.16
C GLU A 11 -17.57 -1.24 -5.45
N ILE A 12 -17.09 -1.85 -6.53
CA ILE A 12 -15.65 -1.90 -6.85
C ILE A 12 -15.36 -0.90 -7.96
N LYS A 13 -14.50 0.08 -7.67
CA LYS A 13 -14.02 1.09 -8.63
C LYS A 13 -12.51 1.09 -8.70
N CYS A 14 -11.96 1.64 -9.79
CA CYS A 14 -10.52 1.79 -9.94
C CYS A 14 -9.97 2.80 -8.92
N PRO A 15 -9.01 2.43 -8.05
CA PRO A 15 -8.47 3.33 -7.04
C PRO A 15 -7.59 4.48 -7.59
N SER A 16 -7.43 4.57 -8.91
CA SER A 16 -6.55 5.54 -9.56
C SER A 16 -7.28 6.53 -10.46
N CYS A 17 -8.40 6.14 -11.07
CA CYS A 17 -9.19 6.97 -11.97
C CYS A 17 -10.70 6.90 -11.71
N ASP A 18 -11.12 6.19 -10.66
CA ASP A 18 -12.52 6.03 -10.23
C ASP A 18 -13.48 5.37 -11.24
N SER A 19 -12.98 4.88 -12.37
CA SER A 19 -13.81 4.14 -13.34
C SER A 19 -14.30 2.80 -12.80
N ASP A 20 -15.52 2.42 -13.19
CA ASP A 20 -16.21 1.16 -12.96
C ASP A 20 -16.00 0.12 -14.08
N ALA A 21 -15.39 0.51 -15.21
CA ALA A 21 -15.02 -0.37 -16.31
C ALA A 21 -13.84 -1.28 -15.90
N LEU A 22 -14.17 -2.40 -15.26
CA LEU A 22 -13.23 -3.33 -14.66
C LEU A 22 -13.33 -4.72 -15.27
N TYR A 23 -12.19 -5.27 -15.69
CA TYR A 23 -12.06 -6.67 -16.07
C TYR A 23 -11.57 -7.53 -14.89
N ARG A 24 -12.32 -8.58 -14.58
CA ARG A 24 -12.05 -9.49 -13.47
C ARG A 24 -11.16 -10.66 -13.93
N TYR A 25 -9.84 -10.55 -13.75
CA TYR A 25 -8.87 -11.53 -14.27
C TYR A 25 -8.23 -12.38 -13.16
N GLY A 26 -8.82 -13.55 -12.89
CA GLY A 26 -8.26 -14.55 -11.97
C GLY A 26 -8.10 -14.09 -10.52
N LYS A 27 -7.41 -14.88 -9.69
CA LYS A 27 -7.15 -14.57 -8.28
C LYS A 27 -5.66 -14.50 -8.00
N ALA A 28 -5.27 -13.72 -7.00
CA ALA A 28 -3.94 -13.81 -6.43
C ALA A 28 -3.75 -15.15 -5.73
N TRP A 29 -2.50 -15.55 -5.50
CA TRP A 29 -2.17 -16.74 -4.70
C TRP A 29 -2.87 -16.74 -3.33
N THR A 30 -3.07 -15.56 -2.75
CA THR A 30 -3.80 -15.38 -1.49
C THR A 30 -5.33 -15.51 -1.63
N GLY A 31 -5.86 -15.95 -2.78
CA GLY A 31 -7.30 -16.06 -3.06
C GLY A 31 -8.04 -14.76 -3.36
N LYS A 32 -7.38 -13.59 -3.24
CA LYS A 32 -7.99 -12.28 -3.48
C LYS A 32 -8.27 -12.07 -4.96
N GLN A 33 -9.44 -11.53 -5.28
CA GLN A 33 -9.84 -11.23 -6.65
C GLN A 33 -9.00 -10.09 -7.24
N ARG A 34 -8.45 -10.29 -8.44
CA ARG A 34 -7.74 -9.26 -9.22
C ARG A 34 -8.68 -8.57 -10.21
N TYR A 35 -8.45 -7.28 -10.42
CA TYR A 35 -9.18 -6.41 -11.33
C TYR A 35 -8.21 -5.60 -12.17
N LEU A 36 -8.48 -5.49 -13.47
CA LEU A 36 -7.79 -4.64 -14.42
C LEU A 36 -8.75 -3.53 -14.83
N CYS A 37 -8.38 -2.27 -14.61
CA CYS A 37 -9.16 -1.15 -15.13
C CYS A 37 -8.95 -1.03 -16.64
N LEU A 38 -10.05 -1.02 -17.40
CA LEU A 38 -10.02 -0.90 -18.86
C LEU A 38 -9.73 0.53 -19.33
N ILE A 39 -9.91 1.53 -18.46
CA ILE A 39 -9.64 2.94 -18.79
C ILE A 39 -8.16 3.30 -18.59
N CYS A 40 -7.58 2.97 -17.42
CA CYS A 40 -6.19 3.35 -17.11
C CYS A 40 -5.19 2.18 -17.10
N GLY A 41 -5.63 0.95 -17.37
CA GLY A 41 -4.79 -0.24 -17.34
C GLY A 41 -4.31 -0.69 -15.96
N ARG A 42 -4.75 -0.02 -14.88
CA ARG A 42 -4.29 -0.33 -13.51
C ARG A 42 -4.82 -1.69 -13.04
N GLN A 43 -3.90 -2.49 -12.51
CA GLN A 43 -4.21 -3.74 -11.83
C GLN A 43 -4.33 -3.51 -10.31
N PHE A 44 -5.36 -4.07 -9.69
CA PHE A 44 -5.57 -4.01 -8.24
C PHE A 44 -6.33 -5.23 -7.72
N THR A 45 -6.41 -5.37 -6.39
CA THR A 45 -7.21 -6.42 -5.73
C THR A 45 -8.22 -5.78 -4.78
N THR A 46 -9.32 -6.47 -4.52
CA THR A 46 -10.27 -6.05 -3.48
C THR A 46 -9.74 -6.40 -2.09
N GLY A 47 -9.76 -5.42 -1.19
CA GLY A 47 -9.29 -5.52 0.19
C GLY A 47 -8.31 -4.41 0.56
N ASN A 48 -7.89 -4.40 1.82
CA ASN A 48 -6.96 -3.39 2.33
C ASN A 48 -5.67 -3.41 1.50
N GLY A 49 -5.47 -2.34 0.72
CA GLY A 49 -4.18 -2.04 0.11
C GLY A 49 -3.11 -1.99 1.20
N ARG A 50 -1.83 -2.07 0.81
CA ARG A 50 -0.74 -1.83 1.76
C ARG A 50 -1.01 -0.48 2.43
N LYS A 51 -1.12 -0.44 3.76
CA LYS A 51 -1.13 0.83 4.51
C LYS A 51 0.25 1.46 4.31
N GLU A 52 0.40 2.21 3.24
CA GLU A 52 1.67 2.85 2.90
C GLU A 52 2.00 3.86 3.98
N GLY A 53 3.05 3.56 4.75
CA GLY A 53 3.77 4.52 5.57
C GLY A 53 2.96 5.30 6.59
N MET A 54 1.86 4.76 7.10
CA MET A 54 1.03 5.44 8.10
C MET A 54 1.82 5.84 9.35
N ASN A 55 2.92 5.13 9.64
CA ASN A 55 3.87 5.43 10.72
C ASN A 55 5.29 5.79 10.21
N ASN A 56 5.44 6.11 8.92
CA ASN A 56 6.75 6.50 8.41
C ASN A 56 7.12 7.93 8.85
N PRO A 57 8.40 8.20 9.15
CA PRO A 57 8.83 9.53 9.53
C PRO A 57 8.69 10.51 8.36
N ARG A 58 8.51 11.78 8.70
CA ARG A 58 8.67 12.89 7.75
C ARG A 58 10.14 13.24 7.57
N CYS A 59 10.47 13.70 6.36
CA CYS A 59 11.80 14.14 5.99
C CYS A 59 12.14 15.45 6.73
N PRO A 60 13.25 15.52 7.47
CA PRO A 60 13.60 16.72 8.22
C PRO A 60 13.95 17.92 7.32
N ALA A 61 14.36 17.68 6.07
CA ALA A 61 14.76 18.74 5.15
C ALA A 61 13.60 19.37 4.35
N CYS A 62 12.51 18.64 4.11
CA CYS A 62 11.43 19.11 3.21
C CYS A 62 10.01 18.72 3.66
N GLY A 63 9.85 18.06 4.81
CA GLY A 63 8.55 17.70 5.38
C GLY A 63 7.79 16.56 4.66
N LYS A 64 8.22 16.15 3.47
CA LYS A 64 7.62 15.03 2.72
C LYS A 64 7.74 13.71 3.47
N LEU A 65 6.80 12.79 3.25
CA LEU A 65 6.86 11.44 3.82
C LEU A 65 8.13 10.72 3.34
N MET A 66 8.71 9.87 4.20
CA MET A 66 9.82 9.01 3.82
C MET A 66 9.33 7.58 3.61
N HIS A 67 10.00 6.80 2.77
CA HIS A 67 9.75 5.37 2.59
C HIS A 67 10.94 4.56 3.08
N ILE A 68 10.70 3.29 3.44
CA ILE A 68 11.76 2.37 3.85
C ILE A 68 12.65 2.09 2.63
N TYR A 69 13.92 2.45 2.73
CA TYR A 69 14.92 2.17 1.69
C TYR A 69 15.66 0.86 1.96
N ARG A 70 16.06 0.63 3.21
CA ARG A 70 16.76 -0.60 3.64
C ARG A 70 16.41 -0.92 5.08
N ARG A 71 16.19 -2.21 5.37
CA ARG A 71 16.17 -2.75 6.74
C ARG A 71 17.50 -3.42 7.01
N GLU A 72 18.16 -3.04 8.09
CA GLU A 72 19.37 -3.65 8.67
C GLU A 72 18.98 -4.20 10.07
N ASN A 73 19.70 -5.17 10.61
CA ASN A 73 19.30 -5.94 11.81
C ASN A 73 18.63 -5.11 12.92
N LYS A 74 19.28 -4.01 13.35
CA LYS A 74 18.77 -3.12 14.41
C LYS A 74 18.38 -1.73 13.91
N THR A 75 18.39 -1.49 12.60
CA THR A 75 18.10 -0.16 12.06
C THR A 75 17.32 -0.20 10.75
N ILE A 76 16.43 0.76 10.58
CA ILE A 76 15.71 0.97 9.33
C ILE A 76 16.17 2.31 8.75
N ARG A 77 16.69 2.28 7.51
CA ARG A 77 17.02 3.46 6.74
C ARG A 77 15.82 3.88 5.89
N PHE A 78 15.33 5.08 6.13
CA PHE A 78 14.28 5.75 5.38
C PHE A 78 14.89 6.74 4.38
N ARG A 79 14.30 6.85 3.20
CA ARG A 79 14.65 7.82 2.14
C ARG A 79 13.44 8.72 1.86
N CYS A 80 13.70 10.00 1.59
CA CYS A 80 12.66 10.95 1.21
C CYS A 80 11.88 10.47 -0.03
N SER A 81 10.56 10.63 -0.05
CA SER A 81 9.74 10.38 -1.24
C SER A 81 10.03 11.34 -2.39
N GLY A 82 10.60 12.52 -2.10
CA GLY A 82 11.00 13.51 -3.09
C GLY A 82 12.36 13.23 -3.76
N TYR A 83 12.94 12.04 -3.62
CA TYR A 83 14.15 11.66 -4.35
C TYR A 83 13.87 11.62 -5.87
N PRO A 84 14.75 12.12 -6.76
CA PRO A 84 16.13 12.56 -6.52
C PRO A 84 16.29 14.03 -6.08
N SER A 85 15.22 14.83 -6.14
CA SER A 85 15.24 16.27 -5.79
C SER A 85 15.61 16.51 -4.32
N CYS A 86 15.17 15.63 -3.41
CA CYS A 86 15.56 15.62 -2.01
C CYS A 86 16.28 14.31 -1.66
N LYS A 87 17.60 14.39 -1.44
CA LYS A 87 18.47 13.22 -1.18
C LYS A 87 18.59 12.83 0.31
N THR A 88 17.82 13.48 1.18
CA THR A 88 17.84 13.25 2.62
C THR A 88 17.42 11.83 3.00
N PHE A 89 18.11 11.25 3.99
CA PHE A 89 17.79 9.95 4.58
C PHE A 89 17.75 10.04 6.11
N LYS A 90 16.99 9.15 6.75
CA LYS A 90 16.87 9.05 8.20
C LYS A 90 17.07 7.60 8.62
N LYS A 91 17.92 7.33 9.61
CA LYS A 91 18.07 6.00 10.21
C LYS A 91 17.34 5.98 11.55
N ILE A 92 16.49 4.99 11.76
CA ILE A 92 15.78 4.77 13.02
C ILE A 92 16.17 3.40 13.55
N ARG A 93 16.55 3.31 14.83
CA ARG A 93 16.79 2.03 15.49
C ARG A 93 15.45 1.35 15.78
N THR A 94 15.27 0.10 15.37
CA THR A 94 14.13 -0.71 15.83
C THR A 94 14.37 -1.02 17.30
N LYS A 95 13.52 -0.50 18.19
CA LYS A 95 13.47 -1.01 19.56
C LYS A 95 12.95 -2.43 19.47
N GLU A 96 13.73 -3.41 19.94
CA GLU A 96 13.20 -4.73 20.27
C GLU A 96 12.03 -4.48 21.24
N GLU A 97 10.83 -4.97 20.91
CA GLU A 97 9.68 -4.92 21.81
C GLU A 97 10.09 -5.63 23.11
N GLY A 98 10.33 -4.83 24.16
CA GLY A 98 10.62 -5.34 25.48
C GLY A 98 9.31 -5.72 26.16
N ILE A 99 9.17 -7.02 26.40
CA ILE A 99 8.32 -7.71 27.41
C ILE A 99 6.81 -7.56 27.23
#